data_AF-A0A6G6X6M1-F1
#
_entry.id   AF-A0A6G6X6M1-F1
#
_cell.length_a   1.000
_cell.length_b   1.000
_cell.length_c   1.000
_cell.angle_alpha   90.00
_cell.angle_beta   90.00
_cell.angle_gamma   90.00
#
_symmetry.space_group_name_H-M   'P 1'
#
loop_
_entity.id
_entity.type
_entity.pdbx_description
1 polymer ?
#
loop_
_entity_poly.entity_id
_entity_poly.type
_entity_poly.pdbx_seq_one_letter_code
_entity_poly.pdbx_strand_id
1 'polypeptide(L)'
;MADVEKVTKTSDLPVRFASAVVMLAVAGTALWLGGVVFDAFALLVAVLCVSEFGRLATQAFAGRAARLVALLLGGIYVATAAYSLVTLPEAVVLGVVAVVVATDVGAYFSGRAIGGPKIAPKISPSKTWAGLGGGMLAAGLVSAGTFAWNTGELVFRPMLFIAFAIGAALAVVAQAGDFFESWLKRKAGVKDSSKLIPGHGGVFDRVDGLLPVAIVVVFPVGPASGMTRLISILGATGSVGEQTLDLIRRNRDRWQVEALTANCSAQQLAAFAREFGAKMAVVSDEGCLPELREALAGSGVEAAGGRQALCEAAARPVDITVAAIVGCAGLAPVMAAIERGGTVALANKEALVSAGDVMTAAVAQHGATLLPVDSEHNAIFQCLQGNRIEDVARITLTASGGPLRTWTPEQLAAATPAQAMAHPNWDMGAKISVDSATMMNKGLEYIEAHHLFPVGLDRLKIVVHPQSVIHSMVEYRDRSTLAQLGPSDMRVPIASCLAWPQRMDTPMAPLDLAAIGELTFFAPDEQRFPATRLAREAIEAGGGAPATLNAANEVAVAAFLAGQIGFMRIAAVVESTLTRYSAAAPESLDDVLRVDQEARAHAKELLEHA
;
A
#
# COMPACT_ATOMS: atom_id res chain seq x y z
N MET A 1 31.46 -74.80 -22.20
CA MET A 1 32.15 -74.20 -21.03
C MET A 1 32.55 -72.79 -21.44
N ALA A 2 32.05 -71.68 -20.92
CA ALA A 2 30.99 -71.36 -19.97
C ALA A 2 30.66 -69.88 -20.29
N ASP A 3 29.41 -69.49 -20.50
CA ASP A 3 28.55 -68.89 -19.47
C ASP A 3 29.33 -68.16 -18.37
N VAL A 4 29.57 -66.85 -18.55
CA VAL A 4 29.65 -65.88 -17.44
C VAL A 4 29.14 -64.50 -17.93
N GLU A 5 28.04 -64.07 -17.32
CA GLU A 5 27.59 -62.68 -17.13
C GLU A 5 26.95 -61.89 -18.29
N LYS A 6 25.73 -62.28 -18.65
CA LYS A 6 24.63 -61.30 -18.71
C LYS A 6 24.31 -60.87 -17.27
N VAL A 7 25.00 -59.85 -16.75
CA VAL A 7 24.53 -59.13 -15.56
C VAL A 7 23.25 -58.40 -15.97
N THR A 8 22.12 -58.94 -15.52
CA THR A 8 20.88 -58.21 -15.37
C THR A 8 21.18 -56.91 -14.59
N LYS A 9 21.17 -55.76 -15.28
CA LYS A 9 21.06 -54.46 -14.61
C LYS A 9 19.75 -54.48 -13.84
N THR A 10 19.78 -54.84 -12.56
CA THR A 10 18.73 -54.49 -11.61
C THR A 10 18.45 -53.01 -11.80
N SER A 11 17.23 -52.65 -12.19
CA SER A 11 16.91 -51.25 -12.41
C SER A 11 17.11 -50.54 -11.07
N ASP A 12 18.00 -49.54 -11.00
CA ASP A 12 18.18 -48.67 -9.83
C ASP A 12 16.92 -47.84 -9.49
N LEU A 13 15.79 -48.12 -10.13
CA LEU A 13 14.52 -47.41 -10.02
C LEU A 13 13.97 -47.39 -8.57
N PRO A 14 13.98 -48.49 -7.80
CA PRO A 14 13.51 -48.47 -6.41
C PRO A 14 14.38 -47.58 -5.51
N VAL A 15 15.70 -47.63 -5.69
CA VAL A 15 16.67 -46.82 -4.93
C VAL A 15 16.52 -45.34 -5.26
N ARG A 16 16.33 -45.01 -6.54
CA ARG A 16 16.03 -43.64 -6.99
C ARG A 16 14.71 -43.14 -6.42
N PHE A 17 13.67 -43.95 -6.48
CA PHE A 17 12.37 -43.57 -5.92
C PHE A 17 12.45 -43.31 -4.42
N ALA A 18 13.07 -44.22 -3.65
CA ALA A 18 13.24 -44.06 -2.21
C ALA A 18 14.06 -42.81 -1.85
N SER A 19 15.17 -42.57 -2.56
CA SER A 19 16.00 -41.39 -2.32
C SER A 19 15.27 -40.09 -2.65
N ALA A 20 14.44 -40.07 -3.71
CA ALA A 20 13.63 -38.91 -4.08
C ALA A 20 12.57 -38.58 -3.01
N VAL A 21 11.89 -39.59 -2.47
CA VAL A 21 10.91 -39.41 -1.39
C VAL A 21 11.54 -38.80 -0.14
N VAL A 22 12.72 -39.31 0.26
CA VAL A 22 13.45 -38.77 1.42
C VAL A 22 13.87 -37.32 1.19
N MET A 23 14.42 -37.00 0.02
CA MET A 23 14.83 -35.62 -0.30
C MET A 23 13.64 -34.65 -0.27
N LEU A 24 12.52 -35.03 -0.88
CA LEU A 24 11.30 -34.21 -0.87
C LEU A 24 10.75 -34.02 0.54
N ALA A 25 10.78 -35.06 1.38
CA ALA A 25 10.35 -34.96 2.77
C ALA A 25 11.26 -34.02 3.58
N VAL A 26 12.58 -34.12 3.44
CA VAL A 26 13.53 -33.26 4.15
C VAL A 26 13.41 -31.81 3.70
N ALA A 27 13.45 -31.56 2.39
CA ALA A 27 13.33 -30.20 1.85
C ALA A 27 11.96 -29.59 2.15
N GLY A 28 10.89 -30.37 2.01
CA GLY A 28 9.52 -29.93 2.32
C GLY A 28 9.33 -29.62 3.79
N THR A 29 9.93 -30.41 4.70
CA THR A 29 9.87 -30.14 6.15
C THR A 29 10.65 -28.89 6.52
N ALA A 30 11.84 -28.69 5.95
CA ALA A 30 12.63 -27.48 6.19
C ALA A 30 11.89 -26.22 5.71
N LEU A 31 11.27 -26.28 4.52
CA LEU A 31 10.46 -25.19 3.97
C LEU A 31 9.21 -24.94 4.81
N TRP A 32 8.55 -25.99 5.31
CA TRP A 32 7.34 -25.87 6.14
C TRP A 32 7.61 -25.27 7.51
N LEU A 33 8.76 -25.59 8.12
CA LEU A 33 9.17 -25.02 9.40
C LEU A 33 9.64 -23.55 9.27
N GLY A 34 10.15 -23.15 8.11
CA GLY A 34 10.53 -21.78 7.80
C GLY A 34 11.69 -21.21 8.65
N GLY A 35 11.97 -19.92 8.46
CA GLY A 35 12.95 -19.16 9.24
C GLY A 35 14.31 -19.85 9.41
N VAL A 36 14.83 -19.86 10.64
CA VAL A 36 16.18 -20.38 10.96
C VAL A 36 16.38 -21.85 10.53
N VAL A 37 15.31 -22.67 10.51
CA VAL A 37 15.40 -24.07 10.09
C VAL A 37 15.63 -24.16 8.58
N PHE A 38 14.90 -23.36 7.80
CA PHE A 38 15.09 -23.28 6.36
C PHE A 38 16.47 -22.70 6.02
N ASP A 39 16.90 -21.66 6.74
CA ASP A 39 18.22 -21.03 6.52
C ASP A 39 19.37 -22.01 6.76
N ALA A 40 19.29 -22.78 7.85
CA ALA A 40 20.26 -23.82 8.15
C ALA A 40 20.29 -24.92 7.06
N PHE A 41 19.12 -25.30 6.55
CA PHE A 41 19.02 -26.26 5.45
C PHE A 41 19.62 -25.72 4.14
N ALA A 42 19.28 -24.49 3.76
CA ALA A 42 19.82 -23.84 2.56
C ALA A 42 21.35 -23.70 2.65
N LEU A 43 21.88 -23.32 3.82
CA LEU A 43 23.32 -23.24 4.07
C LEU A 43 24.00 -24.61 3.97
N LEU A 44 23.39 -25.67 4.52
CA LEU A 44 23.90 -27.03 4.40
C LEU A 44 24.01 -27.46 2.93
N VAL A 45 22.95 -27.24 2.15
CA VAL A 45 22.94 -27.53 0.69
C VAL A 45 24.02 -26.72 -0.02
N ALA A 46 24.18 -25.44 0.31
CA ALA A 46 25.21 -24.59 -0.27
C ALA A 46 26.63 -25.10 0.00
N VAL A 47 26.92 -25.54 1.24
CA VAL A 47 28.22 -26.13 1.60
C VAL A 47 28.50 -27.40 0.80
N LEU A 48 27.50 -28.27 0.65
CA LEU A 48 27.61 -29.49 -0.16
C LEU A 48 27.87 -29.15 -1.64
N CYS A 49 27.17 -28.15 -2.19
CA CYS A 49 27.37 -27.69 -3.56
C CYS A 49 28.77 -27.09 -3.79
N VAL A 50 29.28 -26.28 -2.85
CA VAL A 50 30.65 -25.73 -2.95
C VAL A 50 31.68 -26.86 -2.91
N SER A 51 31.47 -27.88 -2.06
CA SER A 51 32.35 -29.06 -1.98
C SER A 51 32.36 -29.86 -3.29
N GLU A 52 31.18 -30.19 -3.83
CA GLU A 52 31.06 -30.92 -5.10
C GLU A 52 31.60 -30.13 -6.28
N PHE A 53 31.26 -28.83 -6.37
CA PHE A 53 31.79 -27.91 -7.38
C PHE A 53 33.31 -27.83 -7.30
N GLY A 54 33.88 -27.70 -6.09
CA GLY A 54 35.31 -27.61 -5.88
C GLY A 54 36.04 -28.86 -6.39
N ARG A 55 35.48 -30.04 -6.11
CA ARG A 55 35.99 -31.31 -6.63
C ARG A 55 35.97 -31.34 -8.16
N LEU A 56 34.87 -30.92 -8.79
CA LEU A 56 34.76 -30.85 -10.25
C LEU A 56 35.73 -29.83 -10.86
N ALA A 57 35.86 -28.65 -10.26
CA ALA A 57 36.75 -27.58 -10.72
C ALA A 57 38.23 -28.00 -10.67
N THR A 58 38.65 -28.70 -9.60
CA THR A 58 40.04 -29.18 -9.51
C THR A 58 40.39 -30.22 -10.57
N GLN A 59 39.41 -31.02 -11.02
CA GLN A 59 39.56 -32.01 -12.10
C GLN A 59 39.46 -31.36 -13.49
N ALA A 60 38.55 -30.40 -13.67
CA ALA A 60 38.24 -29.78 -14.95
C ALA A 60 39.29 -28.76 -15.44
N PHE A 61 40.01 -28.10 -14.53
CA PHE A 61 40.94 -27.03 -14.89
C PHE A 61 42.39 -27.39 -14.55
N ALA A 62 43.27 -27.32 -15.55
CA ALA A 62 44.71 -27.46 -15.38
C ALA A 62 45.35 -26.12 -15.01
N GLY A 63 46.28 -26.11 -14.05
CA GLY A 63 46.99 -24.92 -13.59
C GLY A 63 46.40 -24.28 -12.31
N ARG A 64 47.29 -23.84 -11.40
CA ARG A 64 46.89 -23.29 -10.09
C ARG A 64 46.00 -22.04 -10.21
N ALA A 65 46.34 -21.12 -11.11
CA ALA A 65 45.57 -19.89 -11.30
C ALA A 65 44.15 -20.15 -11.81
N ALA A 66 44.00 -20.99 -12.85
CA ALA A 66 42.68 -21.34 -13.40
C ALA A 66 41.79 -22.06 -12.37
N ARG A 67 42.37 -22.94 -11.54
CA ARG A 67 41.65 -23.59 -10.43
C ARG A 67 41.19 -22.59 -9.38
N LEU A 68 42.06 -21.66 -8.96
CA LEU A 68 41.69 -20.63 -7.98
C LEU A 68 40.55 -19.74 -8.49
N VAL A 69 40.63 -19.29 -9.74
CA VAL A 69 39.56 -18.49 -10.36
C VAL A 69 38.26 -19.29 -10.44
N ALA A 70 38.32 -20.55 -10.88
CA ALA A 70 37.13 -21.40 -10.94
C ALA A 70 36.49 -21.60 -9.55
N LEU A 71 37.31 -21.89 -8.52
CA LEU A 71 36.84 -22.05 -7.14
C LEU A 71 36.21 -20.76 -6.59
N LEU A 72 36.82 -19.61 -6.84
CA LEU A 72 36.28 -18.32 -6.41
C LEU A 72 34.94 -18.01 -7.10
N LEU A 73 34.87 -18.14 -8.42
CA LEU A 73 33.63 -17.89 -9.17
C LEU A 73 32.53 -18.88 -8.82
N GLY A 74 32.87 -20.16 -8.62
CA GLY A 74 31.91 -21.16 -8.17
C GLY A 74 31.42 -20.92 -6.74
N GLY A 75 32.32 -20.51 -5.85
CA GLY A 75 31.97 -20.11 -4.49
C GLY A 75 31.01 -18.92 -4.49
N ILE A 76 31.30 -17.87 -5.27
CA ILE A 76 30.40 -16.71 -5.45
C ILE A 76 29.06 -17.16 -6.02
N TYR A 77 29.06 -17.99 -7.07
CA TYR A 77 27.84 -18.49 -7.70
C TYR A 77 26.92 -19.22 -6.71
N VAL A 78 27.45 -20.16 -5.94
CA VAL A 78 26.65 -20.90 -4.95
C VAL A 78 26.26 -20.01 -3.76
N ALA A 79 27.16 -19.14 -3.29
CA ALA A 79 26.88 -18.24 -2.17
C ALA A 79 25.77 -17.24 -2.52
N THR A 80 25.81 -16.63 -3.71
CA THR A 80 24.75 -15.72 -4.16
C THR A 80 23.42 -16.45 -4.27
N ALA A 81 23.38 -17.65 -4.83
CA ALA A 81 22.14 -18.43 -4.90
C ALA A 81 21.58 -18.81 -3.52
N ALA A 82 22.45 -19.18 -2.57
CA ALA A 82 22.05 -19.51 -1.21
C ALA A 82 21.53 -18.27 -0.45
N TYR A 83 22.26 -17.15 -0.54
CA TYR A 83 21.81 -15.86 -0.04
C TYR A 83 20.45 -15.51 -0.61
N SER A 84 20.28 -15.68 -1.94
CA SER A 84 19.04 -15.39 -2.61
C SER A 84 17.87 -16.16 -2.01
N LEU A 85 18.00 -17.49 -1.88
CA LEU A 85 16.94 -18.34 -1.33
C LEU A 85 16.57 -17.98 0.11
N VAL A 86 17.55 -17.60 0.94
CA VAL A 86 17.33 -17.21 2.34
C VAL A 86 16.67 -15.83 2.47
N THR A 87 16.90 -14.93 1.52
CA THR A 87 16.30 -13.59 1.55
C THR A 87 14.91 -13.49 0.94
N LEU A 88 14.49 -14.49 0.18
CA LEU A 88 13.18 -14.52 -0.46
C LEU A 88 12.10 -15.01 0.52
N PRO A 89 10.86 -14.49 0.43
CA PRO A 89 9.72 -15.05 1.17
C PRO A 89 9.52 -16.54 0.84
N GLU A 90 9.13 -17.36 1.82
CA GLU A 90 9.03 -18.82 1.63
C GLU A 90 8.05 -19.20 0.52
N ALA A 91 6.97 -18.43 0.35
CA ALA A 91 6.02 -18.61 -0.75
C ALA A 91 6.66 -18.38 -2.14
N VAL A 92 7.59 -17.42 -2.24
CA VAL A 92 8.34 -17.15 -3.46
C VAL A 92 9.35 -18.27 -3.71
N VAL A 93 10.05 -18.74 -2.68
CA VAL A 93 10.94 -19.90 -2.75
C VAL A 93 10.19 -21.14 -3.27
N LEU A 94 9.00 -21.41 -2.72
CA LEU A 94 8.14 -22.51 -3.19
C LEU A 94 7.77 -22.36 -4.66
N GLY A 95 7.38 -21.16 -5.09
CA GLY A 95 7.09 -20.85 -6.49
C GLY A 95 8.28 -21.07 -7.41
N VAL A 96 9.48 -20.62 -7.01
CA VAL A 96 10.73 -20.83 -7.74
C VAL A 96 11.04 -22.32 -7.89
N VAL A 97 10.97 -23.08 -6.80
CA VAL A 97 11.20 -24.54 -6.83
C VAL A 97 10.17 -25.22 -7.72
N ALA A 98 8.89 -24.85 -7.64
CA ALA A 98 7.84 -25.41 -8.48
C ALA A 98 8.08 -25.13 -9.97
N VAL A 99 8.53 -23.92 -10.32
CA VAL A 99 8.88 -23.54 -11.70
C VAL A 99 10.05 -24.36 -12.24
N VAL A 100 11.11 -24.56 -11.44
CA VAL A 100 12.27 -25.38 -11.84
C VAL A 100 11.87 -26.85 -12.02
N VAL A 101 11.12 -27.42 -11.08
CA VAL A 101 10.62 -28.79 -11.18
C VAL A 101 9.71 -28.97 -12.40
N ALA A 102 8.81 -28.01 -12.65
CA ALA A 102 7.94 -28.02 -13.83
C ALA A 102 8.75 -27.94 -15.13
N THR A 103 9.83 -27.17 -15.15
CA THR A 103 10.75 -27.08 -16.28
C THR A 103 11.34 -28.45 -16.61
N ASP A 104 11.88 -29.15 -15.62
CA ASP A 104 12.49 -30.47 -15.82
C ASP A 104 11.49 -31.53 -16.27
N VAL A 105 10.30 -31.54 -15.63
CA VAL A 105 9.22 -32.46 -15.98
C VAL A 105 8.73 -32.21 -17.40
N GLY A 106 8.44 -30.95 -17.75
CA GLY A 106 8.01 -30.56 -19.08
C GLY A 106 9.05 -30.89 -20.15
N ALA A 107 10.33 -30.61 -19.86
CA ALA A 107 11.42 -30.89 -20.78
C ALA A 107 11.64 -32.38 -21.00
N TYR A 108 11.51 -33.20 -19.95
CA TYR A 108 11.62 -34.66 -20.06
C TYR A 108 10.50 -35.25 -20.92
N PHE A 109 9.23 -34.89 -20.65
CA PHE A 109 8.10 -35.45 -21.39
C PHE A 109 8.08 -35.00 -22.84
N SER A 110 8.20 -33.70 -23.11
CA SER A 110 8.20 -33.18 -24.48
C SER A 110 9.43 -33.63 -25.27
N GLY A 111 10.60 -33.67 -24.62
CA GLY A 111 11.83 -34.17 -25.24
C GLY A 111 11.74 -35.66 -25.63
N ARG A 112 11.04 -36.48 -24.84
CA ARG A 112 10.84 -37.91 -25.12
C ARG A 112 9.72 -38.18 -26.13
N ALA A 113 8.62 -37.43 -26.06
CA ALA A 113 7.45 -37.62 -26.91
C ALA A 113 7.64 -37.05 -28.32
N ILE A 114 8.21 -35.85 -28.43
CA ILE A 114 8.38 -35.12 -29.70
C ILE A 114 9.78 -35.34 -30.28
N GLY A 115 10.82 -35.38 -29.44
CA GLY A 115 12.20 -35.56 -29.89
C GLY A 115 12.79 -34.31 -30.56
N GLY A 116 13.40 -34.48 -31.72
CA GLY A 116 13.96 -33.38 -32.52
C GLY A 116 15.46 -33.07 -32.30
N PRO A 117 15.97 -31.98 -32.92
CA PRO A 117 17.39 -31.64 -32.90
C PRO A 117 17.92 -31.41 -31.48
N LYS A 118 19.15 -31.90 -31.24
CA LYS A 118 19.84 -31.73 -29.95
C LYS A 118 20.40 -30.31 -29.85
N ILE A 119 20.25 -29.69 -28.68
CA ILE A 119 20.71 -28.31 -28.45
C ILE A 119 22.25 -28.26 -28.42
N ALA A 120 22.87 -29.12 -27.60
CA ALA A 120 24.32 -29.18 -27.45
C ALA A 120 24.81 -30.63 -27.26
N PRO A 121 24.81 -31.46 -28.31
CA PRO A 121 25.03 -32.91 -28.18
C PRO A 121 26.38 -33.32 -27.56
N LYS A 122 27.43 -32.48 -27.67
CA LYS A 122 28.73 -32.71 -27.02
C LYS A 122 28.71 -32.49 -25.50
N ILE A 123 27.78 -31.66 -25.02
CA ILE A 123 27.66 -31.27 -23.60
C ILE A 123 26.57 -32.12 -22.93
N SER A 124 25.35 -32.08 -23.50
CA SER A 124 24.18 -32.80 -23.02
C SER A 124 23.48 -33.52 -24.18
N PRO A 125 23.73 -34.82 -24.37
CA PRO A 125 23.21 -35.57 -25.52
C PRO A 125 21.71 -35.87 -25.45
N SER A 126 21.09 -35.75 -24.26
CA SER A 126 19.67 -36.00 -24.06
C SER A 126 18.79 -34.80 -24.44
N LYS A 127 19.22 -33.56 -24.17
CA LYS A 127 18.40 -32.34 -24.30
C LYS A 127 18.09 -31.95 -25.75
N THR A 128 16.81 -31.67 -26.03
CA THR A 128 16.29 -31.28 -27.36
C THR A 128 15.61 -29.92 -27.32
N TRP A 129 15.47 -29.27 -28.47
CA TRP A 129 14.70 -28.03 -28.58
C TRP A 129 13.22 -28.22 -28.22
N ALA A 130 12.63 -29.37 -28.54
CA ALA A 130 11.26 -29.69 -28.12
C ALA A 130 11.16 -29.86 -26.60
N GLY A 131 12.20 -30.38 -25.94
CA GLY A 131 12.30 -30.41 -24.49
C GLY A 131 12.30 -29.00 -23.91
N LEU A 132 13.14 -28.09 -24.41
CA LEU A 132 13.16 -26.70 -23.95
C LEU A 132 11.78 -26.03 -24.08
N GLY A 133 11.12 -26.17 -25.23
CA GLY A 133 9.77 -25.63 -25.42
C GLY A 133 8.73 -26.22 -24.46
N GLY A 134 8.81 -27.52 -24.18
CA GLY A 134 7.97 -28.19 -23.18
C GLY A 134 8.21 -27.69 -21.75
N GLY A 135 9.48 -27.48 -21.39
CA GLY A 135 9.87 -26.91 -20.10
C GLY A 135 9.36 -25.48 -19.91
N MET A 136 9.52 -24.63 -20.93
CA MET A 136 9.01 -23.25 -20.92
C MET A 136 7.49 -23.18 -20.75
N LEU A 137 6.75 -24.05 -21.46
CA LEU A 137 5.29 -24.11 -21.35
C LEU A 137 4.86 -24.55 -19.94
N ALA A 138 5.45 -25.62 -19.41
CA ALA A 138 5.11 -26.14 -18.09
C ALA A 138 5.42 -25.11 -16.98
N ALA A 139 6.60 -24.50 -17.03
CA ALA A 139 7.01 -23.44 -16.12
C ALA A 139 6.11 -22.21 -16.19
N GLY A 140 5.76 -21.77 -17.39
CA GLY A 140 4.84 -20.64 -17.60
C GLY A 140 3.46 -20.91 -17.00
N LEU A 141 2.91 -22.11 -17.20
CA LEU A 141 1.61 -22.50 -16.64
C LEU A 141 1.64 -22.56 -15.10
N VAL A 142 2.70 -23.13 -14.51
CA VAL A 142 2.86 -23.18 -13.05
C VAL A 142 3.03 -21.79 -12.47
N SER A 143 3.81 -20.92 -13.11
CA SER A 143 3.98 -19.52 -12.70
C SER A 143 2.65 -18.75 -12.74
N ALA A 144 1.91 -18.84 -13.84
CA ALA A 144 0.60 -18.20 -13.97
C ALA A 144 -0.43 -18.75 -12.97
N GLY A 145 -0.45 -20.07 -12.75
CA GLY A 145 -1.33 -20.70 -11.76
C GLY A 145 -1.00 -20.31 -10.33
N THR A 146 0.30 -20.21 -9.99
CA THR A 146 0.75 -19.76 -8.67
C THR A 146 0.39 -18.29 -8.45
N PHE A 147 0.53 -17.45 -9.47
CA PHE A 147 0.08 -16.06 -9.42
C PHE A 147 -1.43 -15.98 -9.17
N ALA A 148 -2.23 -16.67 -9.99
CA ALA A 148 -3.69 -16.68 -9.87
C ALA A 148 -4.17 -17.18 -8.49
N TRP A 149 -3.51 -18.20 -7.94
CA TRP A 149 -3.81 -18.73 -6.61
C TRP A 149 -3.54 -17.71 -5.50
N ASN A 150 -2.42 -17.00 -5.57
CA ASN A 150 -2.03 -16.04 -4.54
C ASN A 150 -2.82 -14.73 -4.60
N THR A 151 -3.25 -14.28 -5.79
CA THR A 151 -3.98 -13.02 -5.96
C THR A 151 -5.50 -13.20 -5.98
N GLY A 152 -6.02 -14.42 -6.17
CA GLY A 152 -7.44 -14.66 -6.42
C GLY A 152 -7.92 -14.17 -7.80
N GLU A 153 -7.01 -13.65 -8.63
CA GLU A 153 -7.35 -13.07 -9.93
C GLU A 153 -7.32 -14.11 -11.05
N LEU A 154 -8.42 -14.84 -11.23
CA LEU A 154 -8.57 -15.74 -12.39
C LEU A 154 -8.90 -14.99 -13.69
N VAL A 155 -9.21 -13.69 -13.63
CA VAL A 155 -9.88 -12.93 -14.72
C VAL A 155 -8.98 -11.87 -15.37
N PHE A 156 -7.93 -11.38 -14.68
CA PHE A 156 -7.04 -10.32 -15.20
C PHE A 156 -6.00 -10.88 -16.20
N ARG A 157 -6.42 -10.99 -17.46
CA ARG A 157 -5.64 -11.61 -18.57
C ARG A 157 -4.22 -11.06 -18.80
N PRO A 158 -3.93 -9.75 -18.67
CA PRO A 158 -2.58 -9.24 -18.93
C PRO A 158 -1.53 -9.71 -17.90
N MET A 159 -1.88 -9.71 -16.61
CA MET A 159 -0.95 -10.09 -15.54
C MET A 159 -0.66 -11.59 -15.55
N LEU A 160 -1.65 -12.42 -15.87
CA LEU A 160 -1.44 -13.86 -16.08
C LEU A 160 -0.49 -14.15 -17.26
N PHE A 161 -0.55 -13.34 -18.33
CA PHE A 161 0.39 -13.47 -19.45
C PHE A 161 1.81 -13.06 -19.05
N ILE A 162 1.97 -12.00 -18.26
CA ILE A 162 3.27 -11.59 -17.72
C ILE A 162 3.82 -12.68 -16.80
N ALA A 163 3.02 -13.22 -15.88
CA ALA A 163 3.43 -14.32 -15.00
C ALA A 163 3.84 -15.56 -15.79
N PHE A 164 3.10 -15.90 -16.85
CA PHE A 164 3.46 -16.97 -17.77
C PHE A 164 4.81 -16.71 -18.45
N ALA A 165 5.01 -15.49 -18.98
CA ALA A 165 6.24 -15.10 -19.66
C ALA A 165 7.46 -15.15 -18.73
N ILE A 166 7.30 -14.71 -17.47
CA ILE A 166 8.33 -14.81 -16.43
C ILE A 166 8.68 -16.28 -16.19
N GLY A 167 7.68 -17.14 -15.97
CA GLY A 167 7.91 -18.58 -15.77
C GLY A 167 8.64 -19.23 -16.94
N ALA A 168 8.23 -18.91 -18.17
CA ALA A 168 8.88 -19.39 -19.38
C ALA A 168 10.34 -18.89 -19.52
N ALA A 169 10.63 -17.64 -19.12
CA ALA A 169 11.99 -17.10 -19.12
C ALA A 169 12.87 -17.79 -18.06
N LEU A 170 12.33 -18.02 -16.85
CA LEU A 170 13.05 -18.75 -15.80
C LEU A 170 13.37 -20.20 -16.19
N ALA A 171 12.52 -20.84 -16.99
CA ALA A 171 12.82 -22.17 -17.53
C ALA A 171 14.07 -22.20 -18.42
N VAL A 172 14.31 -21.14 -19.20
CA VAL A 172 15.53 -21.00 -20.01
C VAL A 172 16.76 -20.86 -19.11
N VAL A 173 16.64 -20.06 -18.04
CA VAL A 173 17.69 -19.88 -17.04
C VAL A 173 18.01 -21.19 -16.32
N ALA A 174 16.99 -21.93 -15.88
CA ALA A 174 17.15 -23.24 -15.27
C ALA A 174 17.90 -24.19 -16.19
N GLN A 175 17.46 -24.30 -17.46
CA GLN A 175 18.09 -25.21 -18.41
C GLN A 175 19.55 -24.85 -18.71
N ALA A 176 19.90 -23.55 -18.70
CA ALA A 176 21.26 -23.07 -18.82
C ALA A 176 22.14 -23.53 -17.63
N GLY A 177 21.57 -23.58 -16.42
CA GLY A 177 22.18 -24.18 -15.23
C GLY A 177 22.62 -25.63 -15.45
N ASP A 178 21.72 -26.52 -15.87
CA ASP A 178 22.10 -27.92 -16.09
C ASP A 178 23.02 -28.08 -17.32
N PHE A 179 23.02 -27.15 -18.28
CA PHE A 179 24.03 -27.14 -19.35
C PHE A 179 25.42 -26.78 -18.80
N PHE A 180 25.51 -25.78 -17.92
CA PHE A 180 26.76 -25.40 -17.25
C PHE A 180 27.31 -26.56 -16.43
N GLU A 181 26.45 -27.23 -15.65
CA GLU A 181 26.83 -28.37 -14.82
C GLU A 181 27.26 -29.58 -15.67
N SER A 182 26.50 -29.90 -16.73
CA SER A 182 26.87 -30.92 -17.71
C SER A 182 28.23 -30.62 -18.37
N TRP A 183 28.47 -29.37 -18.77
CA TRP A 183 29.74 -28.95 -19.36
C TRP A 183 30.91 -29.14 -18.40
N LEU A 184 30.75 -28.76 -17.13
CA LEU A 184 31.77 -28.91 -16.11
C LEU A 184 32.10 -30.39 -15.87
N LYS A 185 31.09 -31.26 -15.78
CA LYS A 185 31.27 -32.72 -15.65
C LYS A 185 32.05 -33.31 -16.82
N ARG A 186 31.71 -32.93 -18.06
CA ARG A 186 32.44 -33.38 -19.27
C ARG A 186 33.89 -32.92 -19.27
N LYS A 187 34.15 -31.69 -18.82
CA LYS A 187 35.50 -31.15 -18.71
C LYS A 187 36.33 -31.86 -17.62
N ALA A 188 35.69 -32.26 -16.52
CA ALA A 188 36.30 -33.08 -15.46
C ALA A 188 36.45 -34.57 -15.82
N GLY A 189 35.90 -35.03 -16.96
CA GLY A 189 35.95 -36.43 -17.35
C GLY A 189 35.04 -37.35 -16.53
N VAL A 190 34.07 -36.80 -15.80
CA VAL A 190 33.13 -37.55 -14.96
C VAL A 190 31.71 -37.49 -15.51
N LYS A 191 30.87 -38.44 -15.09
CA LYS A 191 29.44 -38.45 -15.44
C LYS A 191 28.57 -37.82 -14.36
N ASP A 192 28.89 -38.08 -13.09
CA ASP A 192 28.10 -37.72 -11.92
C ASP A 192 28.93 -36.81 -11.00
N SER A 193 28.30 -35.78 -10.43
CA SER A 193 28.96 -34.78 -9.55
C SER A 193 29.39 -35.34 -8.19
N SER A 194 28.73 -36.39 -7.67
CA SER A 194 29.11 -37.19 -6.50
C SER A 194 28.32 -38.52 -6.40
N LYS A 195 28.48 -39.25 -5.30
CA LYS A 195 27.65 -40.43 -4.95
C LYS A 195 26.82 -40.20 -3.69
N LEU A 196 26.71 -38.96 -3.20
CA LEU A 196 26.05 -38.63 -1.94
C LEU A 196 24.54 -38.94 -1.96
N ILE A 197 23.91 -38.79 -3.12
CA ILE A 197 22.51 -39.13 -3.32
C ILE A 197 22.43 -40.33 -4.26
N PRO A 198 22.14 -41.55 -3.74
CA PRO A 198 22.06 -42.75 -4.55
C PRO A 198 21.13 -42.57 -5.77
N GLY A 199 21.68 -42.82 -6.95
CA GLY A 199 20.94 -42.79 -8.21
C GLY A 199 20.64 -41.41 -8.82
N HIS A 200 21.09 -40.31 -8.20
CA HIS A 200 20.74 -38.93 -8.64
C HIS A 200 21.91 -38.06 -9.12
N GLY A 201 23.13 -38.60 -9.10
CA GLY A 201 24.32 -37.91 -9.62
C GLY A 201 25.04 -37.02 -8.61
N GLY A 202 24.40 -36.61 -7.51
CA GLY A 202 24.96 -35.76 -6.46
C GLY A 202 23.98 -34.67 -6.03
N VAL A 203 24.38 -33.80 -5.10
CA VAL A 203 23.54 -32.65 -4.64
C VAL A 203 23.52 -31.58 -5.73
N PHE A 204 24.66 -31.33 -6.38
CA PHE A 204 24.79 -30.34 -7.43
C PHE A 204 23.91 -30.67 -8.65
N ASP A 205 23.76 -31.96 -8.99
CA ASP A 205 22.82 -32.47 -10.01
C ASP A 205 21.33 -32.25 -9.67
N ARG A 206 20.98 -31.87 -8.43
CA ARG A 206 19.60 -31.61 -8.00
C ARG A 206 19.26 -30.13 -7.91
N VAL A 207 20.28 -29.26 -7.89
CA VAL A 207 20.10 -27.81 -7.72
C VAL A 207 20.72 -27.00 -8.86
N ASP A 208 21.34 -27.64 -9.84
CA ASP A 208 21.95 -27.02 -11.02
C ASP A 208 21.02 -26.06 -11.76
N GLY A 209 19.75 -26.43 -11.95
CA GLY A 209 18.72 -25.54 -12.50
C GLY A 209 18.17 -24.51 -11.50
N LEU A 210 18.22 -24.81 -10.20
CA LEU A 210 17.73 -23.92 -9.13
C LEU A 210 18.69 -22.76 -8.84
N LEU A 211 20.00 -23.02 -8.81
CA LEU A 211 21.03 -22.01 -8.49
C LEU A 211 20.94 -20.75 -9.38
N PRO A 212 20.91 -20.84 -10.73
CA PRO A 212 20.88 -19.64 -11.56
C PRO A 212 19.51 -18.95 -11.52
N VAL A 213 18.42 -19.71 -11.33
CA VAL A 213 17.08 -19.13 -11.14
C VAL A 213 17.01 -18.35 -9.83
N ALA A 214 17.52 -18.89 -8.73
CA ALA A 214 17.57 -18.20 -7.43
C ALA A 214 18.33 -16.87 -7.53
N ILE A 215 19.44 -16.84 -8.26
CA ILE A 215 20.20 -15.60 -8.50
C ILE A 215 19.35 -14.61 -9.29
N VAL A 216 18.74 -15.03 -10.40
CA VAL A 216 17.97 -14.14 -11.27
C VAL A 216 16.71 -13.59 -10.59
N VAL A 217 16.05 -14.38 -9.73
CA VAL A 217 14.81 -13.97 -9.05
C VAL A 217 15.06 -12.92 -7.97
N VAL A 218 16.27 -12.82 -7.41
CA VAL A 218 16.58 -11.81 -6.38
C VAL A 218 16.89 -10.43 -6.95
N PHE A 219 17.23 -10.30 -8.22
CA PHE A 219 17.42 -8.99 -8.84
C PHE A 219 16.11 -8.20 -9.04
N PRO A 220 14.95 -8.81 -9.37
CA PRO A 220 13.65 -8.15 -9.32
C PRO A 220 12.95 -8.27 -7.96
N VAL A 221 13.27 -9.28 -7.15
CA VAL A 221 12.74 -9.48 -5.79
C VAL A 221 13.89 -9.27 -4.81
N GLY A 222 14.33 -8.01 -4.66
CA GLY A 222 15.37 -7.66 -3.72
C GLY A 222 15.05 -8.12 -2.29
N PRO A 223 16.06 -8.25 -1.40
CA PRO A 223 15.79 -8.50 0.01
C PRO A 223 14.79 -7.46 0.52
N ALA A 224 13.92 -7.86 1.46
CA ALA A 224 12.96 -6.98 2.12
C ALA A 224 13.63 -5.92 3.04
N SER A 225 14.76 -5.35 2.63
CA SER A 225 15.31 -4.09 3.13
C SER A 225 14.76 -2.97 2.23
N GLY A 226 13.76 -2.26 2.76
CA GLY A 226 12.87 -1.37 2.02
C GLY A 226 13.58 -0.29 1.19
N MET A 227 13.12 -0.14 -0.06
CA MET A 227 13.38 1.09 -0.80
C MET A 227 12.86 2.28 0.02
N THR A 228 13.71 3.31 0.17
CA THR A 228 13.31 4.59 0.73
C THR A 228 12.18 5.17 -0.11
N ARG A 229 11.03 5.43 0.51
CA ARG A 229 9.85 6.00 -0.15
C ARG A 229 9.88 7.51 -0.12
N LEU A 230 9.51 8.13 -1.23
CA LEU A 230 9.37 9.57 -1.39
C LEU A 230 8.00 10.02 -0.89
N ILE A 231 7.98 11.11 -0.12
CA ILE A 231 6.74 11.67 0.44
C ILE A 231 6.70 13.19 0.35
N SER A 232 5.54 13.73 -0.04
CA SER A 232 5.22 15.15 0.12
C SER A 232 4.10 15.31 1.16
N ILE A 233 4.22 16.31 2.03
CA ILE A 233 3.21 16.60 3.07
C ILE A 233 2.69 18.02 2.87
N LEU A 234 1.44 18.11 2.43
CA LEU A 234 0.74 19.37 2.23
C LEU A 234 0.05 19.74 3.55
N GLY A 235 0.49 20.83 4.21
CA GLY A 235 0.01 21.19 5.55
C GLY A 235 0.81 20.53 6.69
N ALA A 236 2.14 20.50 6.57
CA ALA A 236 3.08 19.85 7.49
C ALA A 236 3.05 20.42 8.92
N THR A 237 2.65 21.69 9.11
CA THR A 237 2.57 22.36 10.42
C THR A 237 1.17 22.28 11.06
N GLY A 238 0.25 21.53 10.46
CA GLY A 238 -1.04 21.20 11.08
C GLY A 238 -0.98 19.87 11.84
N SER A 239 -2.02 19.58 12.64
CA SER A 239 -2.08 18.37 13.48
C SER A 239 -1.77 17.07 12.71
N VAL A 240 -2.40 16.84 11.55
CA VAL A 240 -2.13 15.65 10.71
C VAL A 240 -0.70 15.66 10.17
N GLY A 241 -0.19 16.82 9.75
CA GLY A 241 1.17 16.97 9.25
C GLY A 241 2.22 16.63 10.30
N GLU A 242 2.09 17.17 11.51
CA GLU A 242 2.99 16.90 12.63
C GLU A 242 2.94 15.43 13.06
N GLN A 243 1.75 14.83 13.10
CA GLN A 243 1.59 13.40 13.42
C GLN A 243 2.16 12.49 12.32
N THR A 244 2.06 12.90 11.05
CA THR A 244 2.73 12.23 9.93
C THR A 244 4.25 12.30 10.11
N LEU A 245 4.78 13.47 10.45
CA LEU A 245 6.21 13.66 10.72
C LEU A 245 6.69 12.88 11.96
N ASP A 246 5.86 12.70 13.01
CA ASP A 246 6.15 11.82 14.15
C ASP A 246 6.35 10.36 13.70
N LEU A 247 5.46 9.84 12.84
CA LEU A 247 5.58 8.48 12.30
C LEU A 247 6.82 8.32 11.39
N ILE A 248 7.12 9.32 10.57
CA ILE A 248 8.31 9.35 9.71
C ILE A 248 9.59 9.40 10.58
N ARG A 249 9.62 10.22 11.63
CA ARG A 249 10.75 10.34 12.55
C ARG A 249 11.11 9.00 13.19
N ARG A 250 10.11 8.18 13.51
CA ARG A 250 10.27 6.83 14.07
C ARG A 250 10.76 5.79 13.05
N ASN A 251 10.62 6.07 11.75
CA ASN A 251 10.95 5.16 10.65
C ASN A 251 11.85 5.87 9.62
N ARG A 252 12.83 6.65 10.10
CA ARG A 252 13.49 7.70 9.33
C ARG A 252 14.21 7.20 8.08
N ASP A 253 14.77 5.99 8.15
CA ASP A 253 15.50 5.28 7.10
C ASP A 253 14.61 4.86 5.92
N ARG A 254 13.29 4.75 6.15
CA ARG A 254 12.32 4.34 5.14
C ARG A 254 11.77 5.49 4.30
N TRP A 255 12.07 6.74 4.64
CA TRP A 255 11.43 7.92 4.04
C TRP A 255 12.43 8.97 3.56
N GLN A 256 12.12 9.55 2.40
CA GLN A 256 12.74 10.78 1.91
C GLN A 256 11.64 11.82 1.67
N VAL A 257 11.73 12.95 2.36
CA VAL A 257 10.76 14.02 2.23
C VAL A 257 11.11 14.87 1.00
N GLU A 258 10.18 14.97 0.06
CA GLU A 258 10.34 15.76 -1.14
C GLU A 258 9.89 17.20 -0.90
N ALA A 259 8.65 17.40 -0.47
CA ALA A 259 8.12 18.73 -0.17
C ALA A 259 7.34 18.77 1.16
N LEU A 260 7.51 19.87 1.89
CA LEU A 260 6.67 20.23 3.04
C LEU A 260 6.00 21.58 2.76
N THR A 261 4.72 21.72 3.10
CA THR A 261 4.02 23.00 2.96
C THR A 261 3.35 23.45 4.24
N ALA A 262 3.17 24.76 4.40
CA ALA A 262 2.41 25.37 5.49
C ALA A 262 1.65 26.60 4.96
N ASN A 263 0.73 27.16 5.76
CA ASN A 263 0.11 28.43 5.40
C ASN A 263 1.12 29.58 5.54
N CYS A 264 1.52 29.90 6.78
CA CYS A 264 2.45 30.98 7.10
C CYS A 264 3.48 30.63 8.19
N SER A 265 3.39 29.46 8.86
CA SER A 265 4.29 29.06 9.97
C SER A 265 5.74 28.79 9.53
N ALA A 266 6.43 29.82 9.04
CA ALA A 266 7.69 29.74 8.30
C ALA A 266 8.83 29.15 9.14
N GLN A 267 8.99 29.58 10.39
CA GLN A 267 10.02 29.04 11.30
C GLN A 267 9.85 27.55 11.56
N GLN A 268 8.62 27.14 11.87
CA GLN A 268 8.31 25.74 12.16
C GLN A 268 8.47 24.87 10.91
N LEU A 269 8.01 25.36 9.77
CA LEU A 269 8.19 24.68 8.48
C LEU A 269 9.68 24.52 8.15
N ALA A 270 10.48 25.56 8.35
CA ALA A 270 11.93 25.51 8.15
C ALA A 270 12.61 24.51 9.08
N ALA A 271 12.19 24.44 10.35
CA ALA A 271 12.70 23.46 11.32
C ALA A 271 12.42 22.03 10.84
N PHE A 272 11.19 21.73 10.42
CA PHE A 272 10.84 20.42 9.86
C PHE A 272 11.62 20.14 8.56
N ALA A 273 11.70 21.09 7.64
CA ALA A 273 12.42 20.89 6.39
C ALA A 273 13.90 20.56 6.61
N ARG A 274 14.55 21.21 7.58
CA ARG A 274 15.93 20.90 7.98
C ARG A 274 16.04 19.52 8.64
N GLU A 275 15.15 19.21 9.58
CA GLU A 275 15.14 17.93 10.30
C GLU A 275 14.98 16.74 9.34
N PHE A 276 14.04 16.84 8.40
CA PHE A 276 13.71 15.77 7.49
C PHE A 276 14.45 15.85 6.15
N GLY A 277 15.38 16.78 6.00
CA GLY A 277 16.17 16.95 4.77
C GLY A 277 15.29 17.11 3.53
N ALA A 278 14.21 17.88 3.65
CA ALA A 278 13.25 18.10 2.58
C ALA A 278 13.93 18.73 1.36
N LYS A 279 13.45 18.46 0.14
CA LYS A 279 13.96 19.15 -1.05
C LYS A 279 13.37 20.54 -1.21
N MET A 280 12.11 20.71 -0.82
CA MET A 280 11.36 21.96 -0.95
C MET A 280 10.51 22.24 0.29
N ALA A 281 10.40 23.52 0.64
CA ALA A 281 9.47 24.04 1.63
C ALA A 281 8.64 25.17 1.00
N VAL A 282 7.32 25.13 1.17
CA VAL A 282 6.40 26.12 0.59
C VAL A 282 5.46 26.73 1.62
N VAL A 283 5.38 28.07 1.63
CA VAL A 283 4.32 28.81 2.35
C VAL A 283 3.23 29.24 1.38
N SER A 284 1.95 28.99 1.71
CA SER A 284 0.86 29.41 0.83
C SER A 284 0.62 30.92 0.86
N ASP A 285 0.86 31.56 2.01
CA ASP A 285 0.92 33.01 2.11
C ASP A 285 2.31 33.50 1.65
N GLU A 286 2.34 34.15 0.49
CA GLU A 286 3.56 34.67 -0.11
C GLU A 286 4.21 35.76 0.76
N GLY A 287 3.44 36.45 1.62
CA GLY A 287 3.96 37.40 2.59
C GLY A 287 4.92 36.77 3.62
N CYS A 288 4.83 35.46 3.84
CA CYS A 288 5.67 34.73 4.80
C CYS A 288 6.92 34.11 4.14
N LEU A 289 7.10 34.26 2.83
CA LEU A 289 8.24 33.73 2.08
C LEU A 289 9.60 34.34 2.48
N PRO A 290 9.72 35.66 2.75
CA PRO A 290 11.00 36.22 3.20
C PRO A 290 11.52 35.57 4.49
N GLU A 291 10.63 35.36 5.46
CA GLU A 291 10.96 34.70 6.72
C GLU A 291 11.36 33.23 6.49
N LEU A 292 10.65 32.51 5.63
CA LEU A 292 11.00 31.12 5.29
C LEU A 292 12.40 31.02 4.66
N ARG A 293 12.75 31.93 3.75
CA ARG A 293 14.08 31.96 3.11
C ARG A 293 15.19 32.23 4.11
N GLU A 294 14.98 33.17 5.02
CA GLU A 294 15.91 33.46 6.11
C GLU A 294 16.11 32.22 7.00
N ALA A 295 15.01 31.61 7.45
CA ALA A 295 15.03 30.43 8.30
C ALA A 295 15.66 29.19 7.62
N LEU A 296 15.68 29.12 6.28
CA LEU A 296 16.29 28.05 5.48
C LEU A 296 17.70 28.37 4.98
N ALA A 297 18.26 29.53 5.28
CA ALA A 297 19.60 29.91 4.83
C ALA A 297 20.65 28.83 5.17
N GLY A 298 21.45 28.44 4.17
CA GLY A 298 22.50 27.42 4.31
C GLY A 298 22.01 25.97 4.43
N SER A 299 20.70 25.70 4.34
CA SER A 299 20.16 24.32 4.43
C SER A 299 20.20 23.55 3.10
N GLY A 300 20.24 24.26 1.96
CA GLY A 300 20.08 23.66 0.63
C GLY A 300 18.64 23.29 0.27
N VAL A 301 17.65 23.59 1.13
CA VAL A 301 16.22 23.41 0.85
C VAL A 301 15.72 24.55 -0.04
N GLU A 302 14.98 24.21 -1.09
CA GLU A 302 14.31 25.17 -1.96
C GLU A 302 13.12 25.83 -1.24
N ALA A 303 13.05 27.16 -1.24
CA ALA A 303 11.98 27.92 -0.60
C ALA A 303 11.11 28.64 -1.64
N ALA A 304 9.81 28.31 -1.68
CA ALA A 304 8.84 28.92 -2.58
C ALA A 304 7.59 29.40 -1.82
N GLY A 305 6.79 30.26 -2.46
CA GLY A 305 5.62 30.87 -1.83
C GLY A 305 4.46 31.04 -2.80
N GLY A 306 3.24 31.06 -2.26
CA GLY A 306 2.01 31.30 -3.02
C GLY A 306 1.29 30.04 -3.49
N ARG A 307 0.08 30.25 -4.03
CA ARG A 307 -0.83 29.16 -4.46
C ARG A 307 -0.23 28.31 -5.57
N GLN A 308 0.46 28.91 -6.52
CA GLN A 308 1.08 28.18 -7.63
C GLN A 308 2.21 27.26 -7.11
N ALA A 309 3.05 27.75 -6.21
CA ALA A 309 4.12 26.96 -5.59
C ALA A 309 3.57 25.75 -4.80
N LEU A 310 2.38 25.87 -4.18
CA LEU A 310 1.72 24.73 -3.54
C LEU A 310 1.35 23.64 -4.55
N CYS A 311 0.77 24.01 -5.69
CA CYS A 311 0.42 23.06 -6.74
C CYS A 311 1.68 22.40 -7.34
N GLU A 312 2.73 23.19 -7.57
CA GLU A 312 4.03 22.68 -8.05
C GLU A 312 4.64 21.68 -7.05
N ALA A 313 4.61 21.98 -5.75
CA ALA A 313 5.06 21.07 -4.71
C ALA A 313 4.23 19.77 -4.65
N ALA A 314 2.92 19.86 -4.84
CA ALA A 314 2.01 18.71 -4.86
C ALA A 314 2.17 17.84 -6.11
N ALA A 315 2.56 18.42 -7.23
CA ALA A 315 2.81 17.74 -8.50
C ALA A 315 4.19 17.05 -8.58
N ARG A 316 5.08 17.24 -7.58
CA ARG A 316 6.39 16.57 -7.58
C ARG A 316 6.24 15.04 -7.53
N PRO A 317 7.11 14.29 -8.23
CA PRO A 317 7.02 12.83 -8.27
C PRO A 317 7.41 12.22 -6.91
N VAL A 318 6.42 11.65 -6.21
CA VAL A 318 6.60 11.00 -4.90
C VAL A 318 5.83 9.68 -4.83
N ASP A 319 6.17 8.77 -3.92
CA ASP A 319 5.39 7.54 -3.76
C ASP A 319 4.02 7.82 -3.11
N ILE A 320 3.97 8.82 -2.23
CA ILE A 320 2.75 9.21 -1.52
C ILE A 320 2.70 10.71 -1.23
N THR A 321 1.56 11.34 -1.44
CA THR A 321 1.29 12.72 -1.01
C THR A 321 0.28 12.69 0.13
N VAL A 322 0.64 13.25 1.29
CA VAL A 322 -0.29 13.46 2.40
C VAL A 322 -0.95 14.83 2.23
N ALA A 323 -2.25 14.84 1.99
CA ALA A 323 -3.04 16.04 1.76
C ALA A 323 -3.80 16.44 3.03
N ALA A 324 -3.21 17.36 3.81
CA ALA A 324 -3.69 17.78 5.13
C ALA A 324 -3.92 19.30 5.25
N ILE A 325 -3.99 20.02 4.13
CA ILE A 325 -4.44 21.43 4.11
C ILE A 325 -5.93 21.45 4.43
N VAL A 326 -6.37 22.29 5.37
CA VAL A 326 -7.79 22.39 5.78
C VAL A 326 -8.61 23.17 4.74
N GLY A 327 -9.83 22.74 4.49
CA GLY A 327 -10.82 23.48 3.70
C GLY A 327 -10.56 23.46 2.19
N CYS A 328 -11.35 24.24 1.45
CA CYS A 328 -11.27 24.30 -0.03
C CYS A 328 -9.91 24.82 -0.55
N ALA A 329 -9.11 25.49 0.29
CA ALA A 329 -7.75 25.93 -0.06
C ALA A 329 -6.82 24.77 -0.45
N GLY A 330 -7.06 23.56 0.04
CA GLY A 330 -6.30 22.36 -0.29
C GLY A 330 -6.69 21.69 -1.61
N LEU A 331 -7.80 22.09 -2.23
CA LEU A 331 -8.37 21.37 -3.38
C LEU A 331 -7.44 21.38 -4.60
N ALA A 332 -6.96 22.55 -5.02
CA ALA A 332 -6.11 22.65 -6.21
C ALA A 332 -4.78 21.86 -6.06
N PRO A 333 -4.06 21.92 -4.92
CA PRO A 333 -2.92 21.04 -4.67
C PRO A 333 -3.27 19.54 -4.68
N VAL A 334 -4.44 19.14 -4.15
CA VAL A 334 -4.90 17.74 -4.18
C VAL A 334 -5.12 17.28 -5.63
N MET A 335 -5.79 18.09 -6.45
CA MET A 335 -6.00 17.79 -7.87
C MET A 335 -4.66 17.65 -8.60
N ALA A 336 -3.70 18.56 -8.37
CA ALA A 336 -2.36 18.46 -8.95
C ALA A 336 -1.62 17.16 -8.54
N ALA A 337 -1.77 16.72 -7.29
CA ALA A 337 -1.20 15.45 -6.83
C ALA A 337 -1.85 14.22 -7.49
N ILE A 338 -3.17 14.28 -7.74
CA ILE A 338 -3.98 13.24 -8.41
C ILE A 338 -3.61 13.14 -9.89
N GLU A 339 -3.56 14.27 -10.61
CA GLU A 339 -3.30 14.33 -12.06
C GLU A 339 -1.95 13.71 -12.45
N ARG A 340 -0.99 13.71 -11.52
CA ARG A 340 0.33 13.09 -11.69
C ARG A 340 0.29 11.55 -11.63
N GLY A 341 -0.76 10.93 -11.09
CA GLY A 341 -0.96 9.47 -11.13
C GLY A 341 -0.20 8.67 -10.05
N GLY A 342 -0.36 9.04 -8.77
CA GLY A 342 0.27 8.35 -7.63
C GLY A 342 -0.68 8.10 -6.45
N THR A 343 -0.13 7.81 -5.26
CA THR A 343 -0.95 7.64 -4.04
C THR A 343 -1.15 8.98 -3.33
N VAL A 344 -2.40 9.32 -3.00
CA VAL A 344 -2.78 10.48 -2.20
C VAL A 344 -3.46 10.00 -0.92
N ALA A 345 -2.83 10.23 0.22
CA ALA A 345 -3.44 10.06 1.53
C ALA A 345 -4.21 11.32 1.88
N LEU A 346 -5.52 11.28 1.72
CA LEU A 346 -6.41 12.43 1.85
C LEU A 346 -6.95 12.55 3.27
N ALA A 347 -6.57 13.62 3.96
CA ALA A 347 -7.14 14.03 5.25
C ALA A 347 -8.09 15.23 5.11
N ASN A 348 -7.99 15.99 4.01
CA ASN A 348 -8.87 17.10 3.69
C ASN A 348 -10.20 16.57 3.12
N LYS A 349 -11.20 16.42 4.00
CA LYS A 349 -12.56 16.04 3.61
C LYS A 349 -13.26 17.12 2.79
N GLU A 350 -13.03 18.40 3.08
CA GLU A 350 -13.70 19.52 2.42
C GLU A 350 -13.43 19.56 0.91
N ALA A 351 -12.22 19.15 0.49
CA ALA A 351 -11.87 19.03 -0.92
C ALA A 351 -12.71 17.95 -1.61
N LEU A 352 -12.92 16.79 -0.98
CA LEU A 352 -13.74 15.72 -1.57
C LEU A 352 -15.25 16.03 -1.47
N VAL A 353 -15.70 16.71 -0.42
CA VAL A 353 -17.10 17.18 -0.32
C VAL A 353 -17.42 18.20 -1.41
N SER A 354 -16.52 19.14 -1.68
CA SER A 354 -16.77 20.22 -2.64
C SER A 354 -16.59 19.80 -4.09
N ALA A 355 -15.70 18.83 -4.34
CA ALA A 355 -15.31 18.42 -5.69
C ALA A 355 -15.50 16.93 -5.94
N GLY A 356 -16.40 16.25 -5.22
CA GLY A 356 -16.50 14.78 -5.20
C GLY A 356 -16.45 14.10 -6.56
N ASP A 357 -17.35 14.50 -7.47
CA ASP A 357 -17.42 13.91 -8.81
C ASP A 357 -16.21 14.29 -9.67
N VAL A 358 -15.77 15.56 -9.62
CA VAL A 358 -14.59 16.05 -10.35
C VAL A 358 -13.31 15.33 -9.90
N MET A 359 -13.14 15.16 -8.59
CA MET A 359 -11.98 14.54 -7.98
C MET A 359 -11.96 13.04 -8.25
N THR A 360 -13.08 12.33 -8.05
CA THR A 360 -13.15 10.89 -8.31
C THR A 360 -13.00 10.56 -9.80
N ALA A 361 -13.52 11.40 -10.69
CA ALA A 361 -13.27 11.30 -12.13
C ALA A 361 -11.78 11.49 -12.47
N ALA A 362 -11.12 12.48 -11.88
CA ALA A 362 -9.69 12.68 -12.06
C ALA A 362 -8.85 11.52 -11.52
N VAL A 363 -9.21 10.95 -10.36
CA VAL A 363 -8.56 9.75 -9.81
C VAL A 363 -8.65 8.59 -10.82
N ALA A 364 -9.84 8.33 -11.37
CA ALA A 364 -10.03 7.28 -12.37
C ALA A 364 -9.29 7.55 -13.68
N GLN A 365 -9.31 8.79 -14.16
CA GLN A 365 -8.65 9.22 -15.40
C GLN A 365 -7.12 9.07 -15.34
N HIS A 366 -6.52 9.44 -14.21
CA HIS A 366 -5.07 9.47 -14.04
C HIS A 366 -4.50 8.21 -13.36
N GLY A 367 -5.35 7.25 -12.99
CA GLY A 367 -4.92 6.03 -12.31
C GLY A 367 -4.31 6.28 -10.93
N ALA A 368 -4.71 7.38 -10.27
CA ALA A 368 -4.26 7.70 -8.93
C ALA A 368 -4.90 6.74 -7.90
N THR A 369 -4.29 6.61 -6.73
CA THR A 369 -4.86 5.88 -5.59
C THR A 369 -5.19 6.86 -4.49
N LEU A 370 -6.46 6.93 -4.09
CA LEU A 370 -6.91 7.77 -2.98
C LEU A 370 -7.05 6.92 -1.71
N LEU A 371 -6.30 7.24 -0.67
CA LEU A 371 -6.36 6.57 0.63
C LEU A 371 -6.98 7.50 1.68
N PRO A 372 -8.06 7.10 2.36
CA PRO A 372 -8.71 7.94 3.35
C PRO A 372 -7.92 7.96 4.67
N VAL A 373 -7.49 9.16 5.08
CA VAL A 373 -6.83 9.40 6.38
C VAL A 373 -7.87 9.71 7.45
N ASP A 374 -9.04 10.23 7.07
CA ASP A 374 -10.13 10.47 8.03
C ASP A 374 -10.50 9.17 8.75
N SER A 375 -10.72 9.25 10.06
CA SER A 375 -10.65 8.08 10.95
C SER A 375 -11.76 7.07 10.64
N GLU A 376 -12.96 7.55 10.38
CA GLU A 376 -14.15 6.77 10.06
C GLU A 376 -14.04 6.11 8.69
N HIS A 377 -13.52 6.84 7.69
CA HIS A 377 -13.33 6.30 6.34
C HIS A 377 -12.14 5.36 6.26
N ASN A 378 -11.09 5.61 7.03
CA ASN A 378 -9.98 4.69 7.19
C ASN A 378 -10.45 3.37 7.84
N ALA A 379 -11.31 3.46 8.85
CA ALA A 379 -11.94 2.30 9.47
C ALA A 379 -12.80 1.50 8.47
N ILE A 380 -13.61 2.18 7.64
CA ILE A 380 -14.36 1.55 6.55
C ILE A 380 -13.41 0.88 5.56
N PHE A 381 -12.39 1.62 5.10
CA PHE A 381 -11.39 1.12 4.18
C PHE A 381 -10.71 -0.15 4.69
N GLN A 382 -10.30 -0.18 5.96
CA GLN A 382 -9.72 -1.37 6.59
C GLN A 382 -10.72 -2.53 6.69
N CYS A 383 -12.00 -2.28 6.94
CA CYS A 383 -13.04 -3.33 6.94
C CYS A 383 -13.28 -3.89 5.53
N LEU A 384 -13.14 -3.07 4.49
CA LEU A 384 -13.29 -3.47 3.10
C LEU A 384 -12.09 -4.26 2.55
N GLN A 385 -10.91 -4.19 3.19
CA GLN A 385 -9.72 -4.89 2.71
C GLN A 385 -9.95 -6.40 2.61
N GLY A 386 -9.66 -6.97 1.43
CA GLY A 386 -9.87 -8.39 1.14
C GLY A 386 -11.32 -8.78 0.83
N ASN A 387 -12.26 -7.83 0.84
CA ASN A 387 -13.68 -8.05 0.55
C ASN A 387 -14.11 -7.32 -0.73
N ARG A 388 -15.25 -7.74 -1.27
CA ARG A 388 -15.86 -7.12 -2.46
C ARG A 388 -16.87 -6.05 -2.07
N ILE A 389 -16.85 -4.91 -2.75
CA ILE A 389 -17.78 -3.82 -2.45
C ILE A 389 -19.24 -4.18 -2.79
N GLU A 390 -19.46 -5.08 -3.76
CA GLU A 390 -20.80 -5.58 -4.11
C GLU A 390 -21.41 -6.48 -3.02
N ASP A 391 -20.60 -6.93 -2.06
CA ASP A 391 -21.05 -7.75 -0.94
C ASP A 391 -21.52 -6.87 0.24
N VAL A 392 -21.25 -5.56 0.20
CA VAL A 392 -21.61 -4.59 1.23
C VAL A 392 -23.12 -4.34 1.21
N ALA A 393 -23.77 -4.66 2.34
CA ALA A 393 -25.17 -4.36 2.59
C ALA A 393 -25.37 -2.96 3.18
N ARG A 394 -24.42 -2.49 4.02
CA ARG A 394 -24.49 -1.18 4.67
C ARG A 394 -23.12 -0.73 5.17
N ILE A 395 -22.88 0.57 5.13
CA ILE A 395 -21.79 1.24 5.84
C ILE A 395 -22.39 2.09 6.96
N THR A 396 -21.84 1.99 8.16
CA THR A 396 -22.24 2.82 9.31
C THR A 396 -21.06 3.67 9.76
N LEU A 397 -21.20 4.99 9.59
CA LEU A 397 -20.29 5.98 10.14
C LEU A 397 -20.65 6.21 11.61
N THR A 398 -19.68 6.07 12.51
CA THR A 398 -19.88 6.44 13.91
C THR A 398 -19.57 7.91 14.13
N ALA A 399 -20.16 8.56 15.14
CA ALA A 399 -19.86 9.95 15.52
C ALA A 399 -19.72 10.07 17.03
N SER A 400 -18.80 10.90 17.55
CA SER A 400 -18.77 11.19 19.00
C SER A 400 -20.03 11.90 19.48
N GLY A 401 -20.67 12.67 18.58
CA GLY A 401 -21.77 13.59 18.86
C GLY A 401 -21.32 14.94 19.44
N GLY A 402 -20.01 15.17 19.57
CA GLY A 402 -19.42 16.43 20.00
C GLY A 402 -19.60 16.75 21.50
N PRO A 403 -19.01 17.84 21.98
CA PRO A 403 -19.04 18.21 23.40
C PRO A 403 -20.41 18.66 23.90
N LEU A 404 -21.29 19.09 23.00
CA LEU A 404 -22.60 19.64 23.32
C LEU A 404 -23.74 18.62 23.17
N ARG A 405 -23.42 17.34 22.91
CA ARG A 405 -24.36 16.25 22.61
C ARG A 405 -25.57 16.17 23.55
N THR A 406 -25.37 16.42 24.84
CA THR A 406 -26.38 16.27 25.88
C THR A 406 -27.07 17.58 26.27
N TRP A 407 -26.70 18.70 25.65
CA TRP A 407 -27.20 20.04 26.02
C TRP A 407 -28.63 20.27 25.55
N THR A 408 -29.40 21.06 26.30
CA THR A 408 -30.75 21.48 25.92
C THR A 408 -30.69 22.57 24.83
N PRO A 409 -31.79 22.81 24.10
CA PRO A 409 -31.85 23.89 23.09
C PRO A 409 -31.47 25.26 23.65
N GLU A 410 -31.85 25.59 24.88
CA GLU A 410 -31.51 26.86 25.53
C GLU A 410 -30.01 26.97 25.82
N GLN A 411 -29.38 25.86 26.24
CA GLN A 411 -27.95 25.80 26.45
C GLN A 411 -27.18 25.94 25.13
N LEU A 412 -27.66 25.29 24.06
CA LEU A 412 -27.05 25.39 22.73
C LEU A 412 -27.16 26.82 22.17
N ALA A 413 -28.27 27.52 22.39
CA ALA A 413 -28.43 28.91 21.98
C ALA A 413 -27.41 29.84 22.65
N ALA A 414 -26.96 29.52 23.86
CA ALA A 414 -25.98 30.27 24.65
C ALA A 414 -24.54 29.73 24.53
N ALA A 415 -24.30 28.70 23.71
CA ALA A 415 -23.00 28.05 23.62
C ALA A 415 -21.93 28.98 23.06
N THR A 416 -20.76 28.98 23.70
CA THR A 416 -19.60 29.81 23.30
C THR A 416 -18.61 29.01 22.43
N PRO A 417 -17.72 29.68 21.69
CA PRO A 417 -16.66 29.02 20.94
C PRO A 417 -15.78 28.09 21.80
N ALA A 418 -15.42 28.54 23.01
CA ALA A 418 -14.60 27.74 23.92
C ALA A 418 -15.31 26.43 24.34
N GLN A 419 -16.63 26.46 24.54
CA GLN A 419 -17.42 25.28 24.89
C GLN A 419 -17.59 24.34 23.68
N ALA A 420 -17.81 24.88 22.49
CA ALA A 420 -17.88 24.10 21.26
C ALA A 420 -16.54 23.43 20.91
N MET A 421 -15.40 24.03 21.29
CA MET A 421 -14.07 23.47 21.02
C MET A 421 -13.61 22.43 22.06
N ALA A 422 -14.28 22.30 23.20
CA ALA A 422 -13.87 21.43 24.30
C ALA A 422 -14.21 19.94 24.06
N HIS A 423 -13.69 19.36 22.98
CA HIS A 423 -14.03 17.99 22.56
C HIS A 423 -13.56 16.93 23.58
N PRO A 424 -14.40 15.93 23.93
CA PRO A 424 -14.08 14.99 25.01
C PRO A 424 -12.98 13.98 24.70
N ASN A 425 -12.83 13.58 23.42
CA ASN A 425 -11.98 12.44 23.03
C ASN A 425 -10.81 12.79 22.10
N TRP A 426 -10.82 13.99 21.51
CA TRP A 426 -9.92 14.32 20.39
C TRP A 426 -9.37 15.72 20.59
N ASP A 427 -8.07 15.89 20.36
CA ASP A 427 -7.42 17.20 20.27
C ASP A 427 -7.32 17.61 18.80
N MET A 428 -8.06 18.65 18.41
CA MET A 428 -8.29 19.01 17.02
C MET A 428 -8.31 20.53 16.81
N GLY A 429 -8.13 20.95 15.56
CA GLY A 429 -8.21 22.37 15.19
C GLY A 429 -9.60 22.98 15.40
N ALA A 430 -9.65 24.31 15.59
CA ALA A 430 -10.87 25.03 15.95
C ALA A 430 -12.08 24.74 15.04
N LYS A 431 -11.88 24.74 13.71
CA LYS A 431 -12.96 24.51 12.73
C LYS A 431 -13.60 23.14 12.89
N ILE A 432 -12.79 22.07 12.89
CA ILE A 432 -13.29 20.69 13.04
C ILE A 432 -13.91 20.45 14.42
N SER A 433 -13.40 21.10 15.49
CA SER A 433 -14.01 21.00 16.82
C SER A 433 -15.42 21.61 16.85
N VAL A 434 -15.62 22.78 16.22
CA VAL A 434 -16.96 23.37 16.06
C VAL A 434 -17.86 22.51 15.17
N ASP A 435 -17.33 21.99 14.06
CA ASP A 435 -18.09 21.08 13.18
C ASP A 435 -18.50 19.79 13.91
N SER A 436 -17.67 19.27 14.81
CA SER A 436 -18.02 18.13 15.66
C SER A 436 -19.14 18.50 16.64
N ALA A 437 -19.08 19.68 17.25
CA ALA A 437 -20.12 20.18 18.14
C ALA A 437 -21.47 20.38 17.45
N THR A 438 -21.50 20.82 16.18
CA THR A 438 -22.72 20.99 15.37
C THR A 438 -23.18 19.69 14.69
N MET A 439 -22.38 18.63 14.78
CA MET A 439 -22.45 17.42 13.94
C MET A 439 -22.29 17.67 12.42
N MET A 440 -21.89 18.88 12.00
CA MET A 440 -21.55 19.14 10.60
C MET A 440 -20.37 18.32 10.13
N ASN A 441 -19.40 18.04 11.01
CA ASN A 441 -18.27 17.17 10.68
C ASN A 441 -18.78 15.82 10.15
N LYS A 442 -19.73 15.21 10.86
CA LYS A 442 -20.32 13.93 10.44
C LYS A 442 -21.17 14.05 9.17
N GLY A 443 -21.79 15.22 8.95
CA GLY A 443 -22.49 15.53 7.70
C GLY A 443 -21.53 15.55 6.50
N LEU A 444 -20.41 16.27 6.63
CA LEU A 444 -19.36 16.32 5.60
C LEU A 444 -18.78 14.93 5.32
N GLU A 445 -18.50 14.16 6.36
CA GLU A 445 -17.97 12.79 6.25
C GLU A 445 -18.97 11.81 5.61
N TYR A 446 -20.28 12.05 5.77
CA TYR A 446 -21.31 11.28 5.07
C TYR A 446 -21.25 11.50 3.55
N ILE A 447 -21.06 12.75 3.12
CA ILE A 447 -20.85 13.09 1.70
C ILE A 447 -19.52 12.49 1.20
N GLU A 448 -18.47 12.60 2.00
CA GLU A 448 -17.16 12.03 1.68
C GLU A 448 -17.24 10.50 1.49
N ALA A 449 -17.96 9.79 2.37
CA ALA A 449 -18.15 8.35 2.28
C ALA A 449 -18.93 7.94 1.02
N HIS A 450 -19.87 8.76 0.56
CA HIS A 450 -20.57 8.53 -0.70
C HIS A 450 -19.61 8.50 -1.90
N HIS A 451 -18.64 9.41 -1.95
CA HIS A 451 -17.66 9.46 -3.03
C HIS A 451 -16.56 8.40 -2.89
N LEU A 452 -16.09 8.11 -1.68
CA LEU A 452 -15.04 7.11 -1.44
C LEU A 452 -15.52 5.67 -1.63
N PHE A 453 -16.78 5.39 -1.25
CA PHE A 453 -17.33 4.05 -1.22
C PHE A 453 -18.64 4.01 -2.03
N PRO A 454 -18.60 3.58 -3.31
CA PRO A 454 -19.74 3.63 -4.21
C PRO A 454 -20.78 2.53 -3.91
N VAL A 455 -21.37 2.56 -2.71
CA VAL A 455 -22.40 1.60 -2.24
C VAL A 455 -23.82 2.14 -2.38
N GLY A 456 -23.98 3.42 -2.72
CA GLY A 456 -25.26 4.13 -2.77
C GLY A 456 -25.63 4.79 -1.43
N LEU A 457 -26.32 5.94 -1.51
CA LEU A 457 -26.72 6.74 -0.34
C LEU A 457 -27.65 5.98 0.62
N ASP A 458 -28.53 5.14 0.09
CA ASP A 458 -29.48 4.30 0.86
C ASP A 458 -28.78 3.30 1.80
N ARG A 459 -27.49 3.02 1.54
CA ARG A 459 -26.66 2.10 2.31
C ARG A 459 -25.72 2.79 3.29
N LEU A 460 -25.72 4.12 3.37
CA LEU A 460 -24.96 4.87 4.36
C LEU A 460 -25.81 5.20 5.57
N LYS A 461 -25.27 5.03 6.77
CA LYS A 461 -25.93 5.41 8.03
C LYS A 461 -24.98 6.12 8.99
N ILE A 462 -25.55 6.98 9.82
CA ILE A 462 -24.85 7.63 10.92
C ILE A 462 -25.37 7.07 12.24
N VAL A 463 -24.46 6.76 13.16
CA VAL A 463 -24.76 6.38 14.55
C VAL A 463 -23.86 7.17 15.48
N VAL A 464 -24.41 7.65 16.60
CA VAL A 464 -23.62 8.33 17.63
C VAL A 464 -23.03 7.31 18.59
N HIS A 465 -21.71 7.25 18.65
CA HIS A 465 -20.88 6.43 19.54
C HIS A 465 -19.96 7.34 20.38
N PRO A 466 -20.38 7.78 21.58
CA PRO A 466 -19.67 8.78 22.37
C PRO A 466 -18.26 8.38 22.82
N GLN A 467 -17.96 7.09 22.91
CA GLN A 467 -16.65 6.61 23.35
C GLN A 467 -15.57 6.68 22.25
N SER A 468 -15.96 6.82 20.98
CA SER A 468 -15.04 6.90 19.83
C SER A 468 -13.98 5.79 19.79
N VAL A 469 -14.37 4.56 20.15
CA VAL A 469 -13.52 3.37 20.10
C VAL A 469 -13.74 2.56 18.83
N ILE A 470 -15.00 2.35 18.47
CA ILE A 470 -15.38 1.82 17.14
C ILE A 470 -15.44 3.02 16.22
N HIS A 471 -14.53 3.08 15.24
CA HIS A 471 -14.43 4.23 14.34
C HIS A 471 -15.46 4.15 13.21
N SER A 472 -15.67 2.98 12.61
CA SER A 472 -16.80 2.72 11.67
C SER A 472 -17.05 1.23 11.51
N MET A 473 -18.17 0.91 10.83
CA MET A 473 -18.60 -0.47 10.59
C MET A 473 -19.05 -0.70 9.14
N VAL A 474 -18.83 -1.91 8.65
CA VAL A 474 -19.30 -2.39 7.34
C VAL A 474 -20.08 -3.70 7.54
N GLU A 475 -21.37 -3.67 7.20
CA GLU A 475 -22.25 -4.84 7.19
C GLU A 475 -22.27 -5.46 5.79
N TYR A 476 -22.13 -6.78 5.73
CA TYR A 476 -22.17 -7.57 4.50
C TYR A 476 -23.53 -8.24 4.29
N ARG A 477 -23.78 -8.75 3.08
CA ARG A 477 -25.05 -9.40 2.67
C ARG A 477 -25.47 -10.59 3.55
N ASP A 478 -24.51 -11.25 4.19
CA ASP A 478 -24.71 -12.35 5.13
C ASP A 478 -25.05 -11.88 6.56
N ARG A 479 -25.11 -10.56 6.77
CA ARG A 479 -25.33 -9.86 8.05
C ARG A 479 -24.16 -9.92 9.03
N SER A 480 -22.99 -10.38 8.57
CA SER A 480 -21.75 -10.14 9.29
C SER A 480 -21.42 -8.65 9.27
N THR A 481 -21.01 -8.10 10.41
CA THR A 481 -20.55 -6.71 10.53
C THR A 481 -19.10 -6.71 10.97
N LEU A 482 -18.24 -6.12 10.14
CA LEU A 482 -16.86 -5.84 10.50
C LEU A 482 -16.77 -4.41 11.03
N ALA A 483 -15.96 -4.23 12.07
CA ALA A 483 -15.72 -2.94 12.69
C ALA A 483 -14.21 -2.78 12.92
N GLN A 484 -13.69 -1.59 12.66
CA GLN A 484 -12.33 -1.25 13.06
C GLN A 484 -12.40 -0.51 14.40
N LEU A 485 -11.62 -1.01 15.36
CA LEU A 485 -11.51 -0.48 16.71
C LEU A 485 -10.09 0.02 16.96
N GLY A 486 -9.96 1.10 17.71
CA GLY A 486 -8.65 1.61 18.11
C GLY A 486 -8.73 2.80 19.05
N PRO A 487 -7.58 3.32 19.48
CA PRO A 487 -7.54 4.58 20.22
C PRO A 487 -8.01 5.74 19.34
N SER A 488 -8.49 6.81 19.97
CA SER A 488 -8.83 8.08 19.33
C SER A 488 -7.56 8.90 19.04
N ASP A 489 -6.69 8.41 18.15
CA ASP A 489 -5.44 9.06 17.74
C ASP A 489 -5.22 8.94 16.23
N MET A 490 -4.96 10.07 15.55
CA MET A 490 -4.85 10.12 14.09
C MET A 490 -3.58 9.44 13.55
N ARG A 491 -2.58 9.14 14.38
CA ARG A 491 -1.43 8.33 13.96
C ARG A 491 -1.85 6.93 13.52
N VAL A 492 -2.97 6.39 14.01
CA VAL A 492 -3.47 5.08 13.58
C VAL A 492 -3.92 5.08 12.11
N PRO A 493 -4.87 5.93 11.68
CA PRO A 493 -5.26 5.98 10.27
C PRO A 493 -4.14 6.50 9.36
N ILE A 494 -3.33 7.47 9.80
CA ILE A 494 -2.14 7.92 9.04
C ILE A 494 -1.19 6.74 8.81
N ALA A 495 -0.85 5.98 9.84
CA ALA A 495 0.01 4.80 9.72
C ALA A 495 -0.58 3.75 8.77
N SER A 496 -1.90 3.54 8.80
CA SER A 496 -2.58 2.66 7.86
C SER A 496 -2.38 3.11 6.41
N CYS A 497 -2.52 4.41 6.11
CA CYS A 497 -2.30 4.93 4.76
C CYS A 497 -0.82 4.87 4.34
N LEU A 498 0.08 5.26 5.25
CA LEU A 498 1.52 5.28 4.98
C LEU A 498 2.07 3.86 4.74
N ALA A 499 1.57 2.84 5.44
CA ALA A 499 2.06 1.48 5.32
C ALA A 499 1.30 0.63 4.29
N TRP A 500 0.18 1.11 3.74
CA TRP A 500 -0.70 0.33 2.88
C TRP A 500 0.06 -0.32 1.69
N PRO A 501 -0.19 -1.62 1.39
CA PRO A 501 -1.16 -2.54 2.02
C PRO A 501 -0.65 -3.28 3.26
N GLN A 502 0.56 -2.99 3.72
CA GLN A 502 1.11 -3.54 4.97
C GLN A 502 0.68 -2.71 6.19
N ARG A 503 1.25 -3.03 7.35
CA ARG A 503 1.08 -2.29 8.60
C ARG A 503 2.42 -1.74 9.08
N MET A 504 2.38 -0.70 9.89
CA MET A 504 3.54 -0.15 10.59
C MET A 504 3.23 0.09 12.07
N ASP A 505 4.27 0.14 12.88
CA ASP A 505 4.14 0.39 14.32
C ASP A 505 3.71 1.84 14.59
N THR A 506 2.90 2.01 15.63
CA THR A 506 2.48 3.32 16.16
C THR A 506 2.85 3.39 17.65
N PRO A 507 2.99 4.58 18.24
CA PRO A 507 3.27 4.72 19.67
C PRO A 507 2.08 4.40 20.58
N MET A 508 0.98 3.87 20.03
CA MET A 508 -0.26 3.68 20.77
C MET A 508 -0.20 2.46 21.68
N ALA A 509 -0.81 2.58 22.86
CA ALA A 509 -1.02 1.46 23.75
C ALA A 509 -1.99 0.45 23.10
N PRO A 510 -1.84 -0.86 23.39
CA PRO A 510 -2.85 -1.85 23.02
C PRO A 510 -4.23 -1.49 23.57
N LEU A 511 -5.28 -1.78 22.79
CA LEU A 511 -6.66 -1.56 23.20
C LEU A 511 -7.04 -2.50 24.36
N ASP A 512 -7.49 -1.94 25.49
CA ASP A 512 -7.99 -2.70 26.63
C ASP A 512 -9.51 -2.53 26.76
N LEU A 513 -10.26 -3.48 26.19
CA LEU A 513 -11.72 -3.47 26.22
C LEU A 513 -12.30 -3.62 27.63
N ALA A 514 -11.62 -4.35 28.53
CA ALA A 514 -12.08 -4.54 29.89
C ALA A 514 -11.97 -3.24 30.70
N ALA A 515 -10.91 -2.46 30.46
CA ALA A 515 -10.74 -1.13 31.04
C ALA A 515 -11.75 -0.10 30.49
N ILE A 516 -12.12 -0.21 29.21
CA ILE A 516 -13.14 0.66 28.58
C ILE A 516 -14.54 0.37 29.15
N GLY A 517 -14.87 -0.92 29.34
CA GLY A 517 -16.13 -1.36 29.95
C GLY A 517 -17.33 -1.31 28.99
N GLU A 518 -17.85 -0.11 28.70
CA GLU A 518 -19.11 0.08 27.97
C GLU A 518 -18.92 0.82 26.63
N LEU A 519 -19.56 0.30 25.58
CA LEU A 519 -19.67 0.95 24.27
C LEU A 519 -21.16 1.19 23.98
N THR A 520 -21.54 2.45 23.88
CA THR A 520 -22.95 2.85 23.70
C THR A 520 -23.21 3.42 22.30
N PHE A 521 -24.44 3.24 21.81
CA PHE A 521 -24.85 3.70 20.48
C PHE A 521 -26.23 4.37 20.52
N PHE A 522 -26.36 5.49 19.82
CA PHE A 522 -27.59 6.28 19.76
C PHE A 522 -27.88 6.73 18.32
N ALA A 523 -29.15 6.95 18.00
CA ALA A 523 -29.52 7.64 16.77
C ALA A 523 -29.09 9.13 16.85
N PRO A 524 -28.69 9.76 15.72
CA PRO A 524 -28.46 11.21 15.70
C PRO A 524 -29.77 11.97 15.98
N ASP A 525 -29.68 13.04 16.77
CA ASP A 525 -30.80 13.96 17.05
C ASP A 525 -30.78 15.10 16.03
N GLU A 526 -31.38 14.88 14.87
CA GLU A 526 -31.38 15.84 13.76
C GLU A 526 -32.28 17.07 14.00
N GLN A 527 -33.12 17.04 15.04
CA GLN A 527 -33.87 18.22 15.46
C GLN A 527 -32.95 19.19 16.22
N ARG A 528 -32.08 18.65 17.07
CA ARG A 528 -31.10 19.42 17.84
C ARG A 528 -29.87 19.79 17.02
N PHE A 529 -29.40 18.87 16.18
CA PHE A 529 -28.21 19.02 15.33
C PHE A 529 -28.59 18.80 13.86
N PRO A 530 -29.18 19.81 13.20
CA PRO A 530 -29.72 19.67 11.84
C PRO A 530 -28.65 19.42 10.77
N ALA A 531 -27.35 19.57 11.09
CA ALA A 531 -26.28 19.51 10.11
C ALA A 531 -26.18 18.17 9.36
N THR A 532 -26.45 17.03 10.01
CA THR A 532 -26.44 15.71 9.33
C THR A 532 -27.58 15.57 8.33
N ARG A 533 -28.75 16.13 8.64
CA ARG A 533 -29.89 16.23 7.72
C ARG A 533 -29.53 17.11 6.53
N LEU A 534 -28.99 18.30 6.77
CA LEU A 534 -28.61 19.25 5.71
C LEU A 534 -27.58 18.65 4.74
N ALA A 535 -26.60 17.92 5.27
CA ALA A 535 -25.60 17.25 4.43
C ALA A 535 -26.21 16.14 3.58
N ARG A 536 -27.11 15.33 4.15
CA ARG A 536 -27.84 14.29 3.41
C ARG A 536 -28.71 14.92 2.30
N GLU A 537 -29.48 15.95 2.61
CA GLU A 537 -30.31 16.66 1.63
C GLU A 537 -29.47 17.29 0.52
N ALA A 538 -28.29 17.85 0.85
CA ALA A 538 -27.39 18.46 -0.14
C ALA A 538 -26.82 17.43 -1.14
N ILE A 539 -26.38 16.26 -0.67
CA ILE A 539 -25.87 15.23 -1.59
C ILE A 539 -26.99 14.53 -2.37
N GLU A 540 -28.19 14.40 -1.78
CA GLU A 540 -29.38 13.91 -2.51
C GLU A 540 -29.84 14.87 -3.61
N ALA A 541 -29.75 16.19 -3.37
CA ALA A 541 -30.03 17.21 -4.37
C ALA A 541 -28.99 17.20 -5.52
N GLY A 542 -27.73 16.84 -5.21
CA GLY A 542 -26.63 16.83 -6.16
C GLY A 542 -26.27 18.24 -6.65
N GLY A 543 -25.77 18.33 -7.89
CA GLY A 543 -25.36 19.63 -8.45
C GLY A 543 -24.22 20.27 -7.66
N GLY A 544 -24.25 21.59 -7.50
CA GLY A 544 -23.29 22.32 -6.66
C GLY A 544 -23.67 22.42 -5.18
N ALA A 545 -24.68 21.67 -4.71
CA ALA A 545 -25.18 21.78 -3.34
C ALA A 545 -24.15 21.33 -2.27
N PRO A 546 -23.39 20.22 -2.43
CA PRO A 546 -22.33 19.86 -1.48
C PRO A 546 -21.23 20.93 -1.34
N ALA A 547 -20.79 21.52 -2.47
CA ALA A 547 -19.82 22.62 -2.47
C ALA A 547 -20.38 23.88 -1.78
N THR A 548 -21.66 24.20 -2.03
CA THR A 548 -22.37 25.31 -1.38
C THR A 548 -22.46 25.10 0.13
N LEU A 549 -22.81 23.89 0.58
CA LEU A 549 -22.87 23.52 1.99
C LEU A 549 -21.51 23.69 2.67
N ASN A 550 -20.43 23.19 2.06
CA ASN A 550 -19.09 23.32 2.64
C ASN A 550 -18.67 24.79 2.74
N ALA A 551 -18.82 25.55 1.67
CA ALA A 551 -18.45 26.97 1.61
C ALA A 551 -19.23 27.83 2.63
N ALA A 552 -20.55 27.61 2.73
CA ALA A 552 -21.39 28.30 3.71
C ALA A 552 -21.01 27.91 5.15
N ASN A 553 -20.69 26.64 5.39
CA ASN A 553 -20.27 26.17 6.70
C ASN A 553 -18.94 26.80 7.13
N GLU A 554 -17.94 26.85 6.25
CA GLU A 554 -16.66 27.50 6.56
C GLU A 554 -16.85 28.98 6.95
N VAL A 555 -17.72 29.71 6.24
CA VAL A 555 -18.06 31.11 6.58
C VAL A 555 -18.76 31.22 7.93
N ALA A 556 -19.77 30.38 8.17
CA ALA A 556 -20.56 30.43 9.39
C ALA A 556 -19.75 30.03 10.64
N VAL A 557 -18.90 29.00 10.53
CA VAL A 557 -18.00 28.59 11.62
C VAL A 557 -16.97 29.67 11.92
N ALA A 558 -16.38 30.29 10.90
CA ALA A 558 -15.46 31.41 11.11
C ALA A 558 -16.14 32.59 11.83
N ALA A 559 -17.38 32.92 11.45
CA ALA A 559 -18.17 33.96 12.12
C ALA A 559 -18.50 33.61 13.58
N PHE A 560 -18.86 32.35 13.87
CA PHE A 560 -19.09 31.88 15.23
C PHE A 560 -17.82 31.95 16.09
N LEU A 561 -16.69 31.46 15.57
CA LEU A 561 -15.39 31.53 16.24
C LEU A 561 -14.96 32.98 16.52
N ALA A 562 -15.32 33.92 15.63
CA ALA A 562 -15.10 35.35 15.82
C ALA A 562 -16.12 36.03 16.75
N GLY A 563 -17.09 35.29 17.32
CA GLY A 563 -18.12 35.81 18.21
C GLY A 563 -19.19 36.66 17.51
N GLN A 564 -19.32 36.56 16.18
CA GLN A 564 -20.23 37.37 15.37
C GLN A 564 -21.64 36.78 15.30
N ILE A 565 -21.78 35.46 15.42
CA ILE A 565 -23.07 34.76 15.44
C ILE A 565 -23.13 33.76 16.60
N GLY A 566 -24.33 33.40 17.04
CA GLY A 566 -24.54 32.32 18.01
C GLY A 566 -24.41 30.92 17.39
N PHE A 567 -24.18 29.90 18.22
CA PHE A 567 -23.95 28.51 17.77
C PHE A 567 -25.05 27.96 16.84
N MET A 568 -26.32 28.15 17.22
CA MET A 568 -27.46 27.68 16.42
C MET A 568 -27.59 28.39 15.07
N ARG A 569 -26.99 29.57 14.90
CA ARG A 569 -26.99 30.29 13.62
C ARG A 569 -26.08 29.64 12.58
N ILE A 570 -25.12 28.79 12.98
CA ILE A 570 -24.22 28.12 12.02
C ILE A 570 -25.04 27.31 11.00
N ALA A 571 -25.84 26.36 11.48
CA ALA A 571 -26.66 25.53 10.61
C ALA A 571 -27.75 26.34 9.88
N ALA A 572 -28.30 27.37 10.52
CA ALA A 572 -29.30 28.24 9.90
C ALA A 572 -28.75 29.04 8.70
N VAL A 573 -27.50 29.51 8.80
CA VAL A 573 -26.81 30.19 7.68
C VAL A 573 -26.60 29.20 6.53
N VAL A 574 -26.12 27.99 6.82
CA VAL A 574 -25.91 26.94 5.80
C VAL A 574 -27.21 26.59 5.08
N GLU A 575 -28.29 26.32 5.83
CA GLU A 575 -29.61 26.02 5.27
C GLU A 575 -30.17 27.17 4.41
N SER A 576 -30.00 28.40 4.89
CA SER A 576 -30.42 29.60 4.15
C SER A 576 -29.63 29.81 2.86
N THR A 577 -28.32 29.54 2.87
CA THR A 577 -27.49 29.63 1.66
C THR A 577 -27.90 28.57 0.64
N LEU A 578 -28.09 27.32 1.06
CA LEU A 578 -28.56 26.23 0.19
C LEU A 578 -29.95 26.53 -0.43
N THR A 579 -30.82 27.23 0.31
CA THR A 579 -32.14 27.62 -0.19
C THR A 579 -32.06 28.76 -1.22
N ARG A 580 -31.12 29.68 -1.06
CA ARG A 580 -31.02 30.92 -1.88
C ARG A 580 -30.13 30.76 -3.10
N TYR A 581 -29.19 29.83 -3.07
CA TYR A 581 -28.20 29.63 -4.12
C TYR A 581 -28.21 28.18 -4.58
N SER A 582 -28.46 28.00 -5.87
CA SER A 582 -28.43 26.70 -6.54
C SER A 582 -27.45 26.79 -7.71
N ALA A 583 -26.40 25.98 -7.65
CA ALA A 583 -25.42 25.85 -8.72
C ALA A 583 -25.61 24.55 -9.48
N ALA A 584 -25.28 24.57 -10.77
CA ALA A 584 -25.15 23.35 -11.57
C ALA A 584 -24.03 22.45 -11.01
N ALA A 585 -24.04 21.17 -11.41
CA ALA A 585 -22.95 20.25 -11.08
C ALA A 585 -21.62 20.79 -11.64
N PRO A 586 -20.58 20.95 -10.83
CA PRO A 586 -19.26 21.34 -11.31
C PRO A 586 -18.68 20.25 -12.23
N GLU A 587 -18.13 20.64 -13.38
CA GLU A 587 -17.47 19.72 -14.32
C GLU A 587 -15.94 19.88 -14.29
N SER A 588 -15.44 20.90 -13.59
CA SER A 588 -14.03 21.25 -13.53
C SER A 588 -13.65 21.81 -12.16
N LEU A 589 -12.35 21.87 -11.87
CA LEU A 589 -11.82 22.53 -10.68
C LEU A 589 -12.26 24.00 -10.62
N ASP A 590 -12.20 24.71 -11.75
CA ASP A 590 -12.59 26.13 -11.82
C ASP A 590 -14.08 26.33 -11.52
N ASP A 591 -14.94 25.40 -11.94
CA ASP A 591 -16.36 25.43 -11.58
C ASP A 591 -16.57 25.25 -10.07
N VAL A 592 -15.86 24.31 -9.44
CA VAL A 592 -15.95 24.11 -7.99
C VAL A 592 -15.52 25.39 -7.24
N LEU A 593 -14.41 26.00 -7.66
CA LEU A 593 -13.90 27.23 -7.05
C LEU A 593 -14.87 28.41 -7.23
N ARG A 594 -15.55 28.50 -8.38
CA ARG A 594 -16.58 29.50 -8.63
C ARG A 594 -17.79 29.30 -7.72
N VAL A 595 -18.28 28.07 -7.59
CA VAL A 595 -19.38 27.72 -6.68
C VAL A 595 -19.02 28.04 -5.23
N ASP A 596 -17.81 27.70 -4.79
CA ASP A 596 -17.31 28.06 -3.44
C ASP A 596 -17.32 29.58 -3.24
N GLN A 597 -16.79 30.36 -4.19
CA GLN A 597 -16.73 31.81 -4.09
C GLN A 597 -18.13 32.46 -3.99
N GLU A 598 -19.06 32.06 -4.87
CA GLU A 598 -20.43 32.57 -4.90
C GLU A 598 -21.21 32.18 -3.64
N ALA A 599 -21.09 30.92 -3.19
CA ALA A 599 -21.71 30.45 -1.95
C ALA A 599 -21.19 31.20 -0.72
N ARG A 600 -19.87 31.50 -0.65
CA ARG A 600 -19.29 32.32 0.41
C ARG A 600 -19.84 33.75 0.39
N ALA A 601 -20.08 34.34 -0.77
CA ALA A 601 -20.67 35.67 -0.88
C ALA A 601 -22.09 35.68 -0.30
N HIS A 602 -22.93 34.73 -0.70
CA HIS A 602 -24.29 34.59 -0.16
C HIS A 602 -24.32 34.31 1.34
N ALA A 603 -23.42 33.46 1.84
CA ALA A 603 -23.30 33.20 3.27
C ALA A 603 -22.93 34.47 4.06
N LYS A 604 -22.03 35.32 3.52
CA LYS A 604 -21.64 36.60 4.16
C LYS A 604 -22.78 37.61 4.18
N GLU A 605 -23.56 37.72 3.10
CA GLU A 605 -24.76 38.58 3.06
C GLU A 605 -25.74 38.22 4.19
N LEU A 606 -25.89 36.93 4.51
CA LEU A 606 -26.74 36.47 5.62
C LEU A 606 -26.21 36.85 7.00
N LEU A 607 -24.90 37.06 7.15
CA LEU A 607 -24.29 37.52 8.39
C LEU A 607 -24.50 39.02 8.61
N GLU A 608 -24.55 39.83 7.55
CA GLU A 608 -24.76 41.28 7.63
C GLU A 608 -26.18 41.65 8.07
N HIS A 609 -27.15 40.76 7.84
CA HIS A 609 -28.56 40.94 8.20
C HIS A 609 -28.95 40.24 9.51
N ALA A 610 -27.96 39.79 10.30
CA ALA A 610 -28.15 38.93 11.49
C ALA A 610 -28.28 39.71 12.80
#